data_AF-A0A1Q4R8S9-F1
#
_entry.id   AF-A0A1Q4R8S9-F1
#
_cell.length_a   1.000
_cell.length_b   1.000
_cell.length_c   1.000
_cell.angle_alpha   90.00
_cell.angle_beta   90.00
_cell.angle_gamma   90.00
#
_symmetry.space_group_name_H-M   'P 1'
#
loop_
_entity.id
_entity.type
_entity.pdbx_description
1 polymer ?
#
loop_
_entity_poly.entity_id
_entity_poly.type
_entity_poly.pdbx_seq_one_letter_code
_entity_poly.pdbx_strand_id
1 'polypeptide(L)'
;MVDNDWKMAEAWTLEEAIANIQQTEDLGKRYYAAWWFGRFRVKDDRALAALLDALKDEADRSPDGGYPLRRNAAKALGKLDNPAVVEPLICCLESEDYYVRESAAQSLELLKDKRAIAPLREMLAGGVEAAVLKEGKPHFVQPYEAILEALGAIGAVEAIAEIKEFLGHGTEKIRYAALRAMYQLTGEAMYAEQLIGALGGDTLQLRRSALMDLGAIGYVPAAPAIAETLAENSLKLISLKGVMESHLHHTQGLLDTEGDRLLKLMDSLL
;
A
#
# COMPACT_ATOMS: atom_id res chain seq x y z
N MET A 1 -23.07 25.16 -23.63
CA MET A 1 -23.49 23.83 -23.14
C MET A 1 -22.40 22.87 -23.58
N VAL A 2 -21.44 22.61 -22.70
CA VAL A 2 -20.44 21.56 -22.92
C VAL A 2 -21.09 20.30 -22.36
N ASP A 3 -21.44 19.38 -23.24
CA ASP A 3 -21.99 18.08 -22.89
C ASP A 3 -20.97 17.37 -21.99
N ASN A 4 -21.30 17.31 -20.70
CA ASN A 4 -20.51 16.59 -19.71
C ASN A 4 -21.01 15.14 -19.71
N ASP A 5 -20.84 14.47 -20.84
CA ASP A 5 -21.30 13.11 -21.09
C ASP A 5 -20.21 12.14 -20.60
N TRP A 6 -19.97 12.12 -19.30
CA TRP A 6 -19.35 10.96 -18.65
C TRP A 6 -20.38 9.83 -18.69
N LYS A 7 -20.60 9.24 -19.86
CA LYS A 7 -21.21 7.92 -19.90
C LYS A 7 -20.34 7.04 -19.01
N MET A 8 -20.91 6.57 -17.90
CA MET A 8 -20.37 5.46 -17.12
C MET A 8 -19.91 4.42 -18.14
N ALA A 9 -18.60 4.34 -18.38
CA ALA A 9 -18.05 3.42 -19.35
C ALA A 9 -18.64 2.05 -19.02
N GLU A 10 -19.37 1.46 -19.97
CA GLU A 10 -19.95 0.13 -19.79
C GLU A 10 -18.86 -0.77 -19.21
N ALA A 11 -19.19 -1.47 -18.12
CA ALA A 11 -18.22 -2.30 -17.42
C ALA A 11 -17.66 -3.30 -18.44
N TRP A 12 -16.37 -3.18 -18.77
CA TRP A 12 -15.72 -4.08 -19.71
C TRP A 12 -15.94 -5.53 -19.28
N THR A 13 -16.17 -6.39 -20.27
CA THR A 13 -16.08 -7.82 -20.10
C THR A 13 -14.61 -8.24 -19.94
N LEU A 14 -14.38 -9.46 -19.44
CA LEU A 14 -13.05 -10.04 -19.36
C LEU A 14 -12.35 -10.07 -20.73
N GLU A 15 -13.08 -10.46 -21.78
CA GLU A 15 -12.55 -10.57 -23.13
C GLU A 15 -12.13 -9.20 -23.69
N GLU A 16 -12.94 -8.15 -23.46
CA GLU A 16 -12.58 -6.79 -23.84
C GLU A 16 -11.34 -6.29 -23.08
N ALA A 17 -11.25 -6.54 -21.78
CA ALA A 17 -10.09 -6.13 -20.99
C ALA A 17 -8.80 -6.84 -21.46
N ILE A 18 -8.87 -8.14 -21.78
CA ILE A 18 -7.74 -8.91 -22.32
C ILE A 18 -7.33 -8.37 -23.70
N ALA A 19 -8.30 -8.14 -24.59
CA ALA A 19 -8.01 -7.58 -25.91
C ALA A 19 -7.36 -6.18 -25.80
N ASN A 20 -7.85 -5.36 -24.88
CA ASN A 20 -7.36 -3.99 -24.68
C ASN A 20 -5.95 -3.91 -24.09
N ILE A 21 -5.52 -4.85 -23.25
CA ILE A 21 -4.15 -4.84 -22.70
C ILE A 21 -3.11 -5.37 -23.70
N GLN A 22 -3.51 -6.27 -24.60
CA GLN A 22 -2.62 -6.95 -25.55
C GLN A 22 -2.35 -6.15 -26.84
N GLN A 23 -3.29 -5.31 -27.26
CA GLN A 23 -3.09 -4.42 -28.42
C GLN A 23 -2.08 -3.30 -28.13
N THR A 24 -1.54 -2.65 -29.16
CA THR A 24 -0.50 -1.60 -29.04
C THR A 24 -0.90 -0.23 -29.59
N GLU A 25 -2.11 -0.10 -30.14
CA GLU A 25 -2.60 1.12 -30.80
C GLU A 25 -3.08 2.19 -29.81
N ASP A 26 -3.76 1.78 -28.74
CA ASP A 26 -4.35 2.67 -27.74
C ASP A 26 -3.76 2.40 -26.35
N LEU A 27 -2.71 3.14 -26.00
CA LEU A 27 -2.03 3.02 -24.71
C LEU A 27 -2.96 3.31 -23.53
N GLY A 28 -3.92 4.22 -23.70
CA GLY A 28 -4.90 4.56 -22.66
C GLY A 28 -5.80 3.37 -22.31
N LYS A 29 -6.24 2.60 -23.32
CA LYS A 29 -7.01 1.37 -23.09
C LYS A 29 -6.17 0.27 -22.45
N ARG A 30 -4.88 0.13 -22.78
CA ARG A 30 -3.99 -0.82 -22.09
C ARG A 30 -3.85 -0.46 -20.61
N TYR A 31 -3.61 0.81 -20.33
CA TYR A 31 -3.55 1.33 -18.97
C TYR A 31 -4.85 1.04 -18.21
N TYR A 32 -6.01 1.37 -18.80
CA TYR A 32 -7.30 1.12 -18.16
C TYR A 32 -7.58 -0.37 -17.95
N ALA A 33 -7.19 -1.25 -18.88
CA ALA A 33 -7.29 -2.70 -18.73
C ALA A 33 -6.55 -3.20 -17.49
N ALA A 34 -5.30 -2.77 -17.30
CA ALA A 34 -4.50 -3.14 -16.13
C ALA A 34 -5.17 -2.68 -14.83
N TRP A 35 -5.66 -1.43 -14.79
CA TRP A 35 -6.43 -0.92 -13.65
C TRP A 35 -7.68 -1.77 -13.39
N TRP A 36 -8.42 -2.11 -14.45
CA TRP A 36 -9.68 -2.84 -14.39
C TRP A 36 -9.47 -4.23 -13.76
N PHE A 37 -8.45 -4.98 -14.18
CA PHE A 37 -8.14 -6.28 -13.59
C PHE A 37 -7.92 -6.19 -12.07
N GLY A 38 -7.15 -5.19 -11.61
CA GLY A 38 -6.91 -4.97 -10.19
C GLY A 38 -8.15 -4.47 -9.43
N ARG A 39 -8.95 -3.58 -10.03
CA ARG A 39 -10.16 -3.01 -9.42
C ARG A 39 -11.24 -4.05 -9.19
N PHE A 40 -11.39 -5.00 -10.10
CA PHE A 40 -12.38 -6.08 -10.05
C PHE A 40 -11.81 -7.40 -9.51
N ARG A 41 -10.53 -7.42 -9.11
CA ARG A 41 -9.83 -8.59 -8.54
C ARG A 41 -9.99 -9.84 -9.42
N VAL A 42 -9.71 -9.69 -10.71
CA VAL A 42 -9.95 -10.72 -11.71
C VAL A 42 -8.97 -11.87 -11.54
N LYS A 43 -9.47 -13.03 -11.08
CA LYS A 43 -8.69 -14.26 -10.86
C LYS A 43 -8.76 -15.20 -12.07
N ASP A 44 -8.40 -14.70 -13.25
CA ASP A 44 -8.30 -15.48 -14.49
C ASP A 44 -6.83 -15.56 -14.93
N ASP A 45 -6.36 -16.76 -15.31
CA ASP A 45 -4.96 -17.02 -15.66
C ASP A 45 -4.50 -16.22 -16.90
N ARG A 46 -5.41 -15.90 -17.83
CA ARG A 46 -5.11 -15.07 -19.00
C ARG A 46 -4.93 -13.62 -18.60
N ALA A 47 -5.75 -13.12 -17.68
CA ALA A 47 -5.59 -11.78 -17.11
C ALA A 47 -4.28 -11.66 -16.33
N LEU A 48 -3.94 -12.69 -15.54
CA LEU A 48 -2.65 -12.79 -14.86
C LEU A 48 -1.49 -12.77 -15.85
N ALA A 49 -1.51 -13.61 -16.89
CA ALA A 49 -0.47 -13.65 -17.91
C ALA A 49 -0.31 -12.30 -18.61
N ALA A 50 -1.42 -11.65 -18.97
CA ALA A 50 -1.39 -10.35 -19.63
C ALA A 50 -0.82 -9.23 -18.73
N LEU A 51 -1.12 -9.25 -17.42
CA LEU A 51 -0.51 -8.33 -16.46
C LEU A 51 1.00 -8.58 -16.27
N LEU A 52 1.42 -9.85 -16.25
CA LEU A 52 2.84 -10.21 -16.16
C LEU A 52 3.62 -9.77 -17.40
N ASP A 53 3.03 -9.84 -18.59
CA ASP A 53 3.62 -9.30 -19.81
C ASP A 53 3.64 -7.76 -19.79
N ALA A 54 2.60 -7.13 -19.24
CA ALA A 54 2.54 -5.67 -19.08
C ALA A 54 3.61 -5.10 -18.13
N LEU A 55 4.18 -5.89 -17.21
CA LEU A 55 5.34 -5.48 -16.41
C LEU A 55 6.60 -5.23 -17.25
N LYS A 56 6.65 -5.75 -18.48
CA LYS A 56 7.79 -5.64 -19.40
C LYS A 56 7.55 -4.57 -20.47
N ASP A 57 6.47 -3.80 -20.37
CA ASP A 57 6.05 -2.89 -21.43
C ASP A 57 7.04 -1.72 -21.64
N GLU A 58 7.53 -1.54 -22.84
CA GLU A 58 8.43 -0.43 -23.22
C GLU A 58 7.71 0.68 -24.01
N ALA A 59 6.45 0.43 -24.40
CA ALA A 59 5.72 1.28 -25.35
C ALA A 59 5.04 2.48 -24.67
N ASP A 60 4.45 2.26 -23.50
CA ASP A 60 3.77 3.31 -22.74
C ASP A 60 4.80 4.09 -21.90
N ARG A 61 5.13 5.30 -22.36
CA ARG A 61 6.13 6.17 -21.72
C ARG A 61 5.52 7.52 -21.36
N SER A 62 5.66 7.93 -20.11
CA SER A 62 5.26 9.25 -19.66
C SER A 62 6.36 10.30 -19.94
N PRO A 63 6.01 11.60 -20.05
CA PRO A 63 7.00 12.66 -20.34
C PRO A 63 8.15 12.78 -19.33
N ASP A 64 7.95 12.28 -18.11
CA ASP A 64 8.95 12.25 -17.03
C ASP A 64 9.87 11.03 -17.08
N GLY A 65 9.76 10.20 -18.14
CA GLY A 65 10.58 9.02 -18.42
C GLY A 65 10.03 7.70 -17.91
N GLY A 66 8.87 7.71 -17.23
CA GLY A 66 8.30 6.52 -16.58
C GLY A 66 7.50 5.59 -17.47
N TYR A 67 6.93 4.55 -16.84
CA TYR A 67 6.21 3.44 -17.49
C TYR A 67 4.78 3.30 -16.90
N PRO A 68 3.78 4.07 -17.36
CA PRO A 68 2.44 4.07 -16.76
C PRO A 68 1.77 2.70 -16.73
N LEU A 69 1.87 1.93 -17.82
CA LEU A 69 1.33 0.56 -17.85
C LEU A 69 2.01 -0.36 -16.82
N ARG A 70 3.34 -0.31 -16.67
CA ARG A 70 4.05 -1.13 -15.66
C ARG A 70 3.62 -0.79 -14.24
N ARG A 71 3.53 0.50 -13.91
CA ARG A 71 3.08 0.97 -12.58
C ARG A 71 1.73 0.33 -12.24
N ASN A 72 0.81 0.41 -13.18
CA ASN A 72 -0.56 -0.04 -12.99
C ASN A 72 -0.66 -1.59 -12.98
N ALA A 73 0.12 -2.27 -13.81
CA ALA A 73 0.20 -3.72 -13.82
C ALA A 73 0.76 -4.27 -12.49
N ALA A 74 1.85 -3.69 -11.97
CA ALA A 74 2.40 -4.05 -10.66
C ALA A 74 1.35 -3.89 -9.56
N LYS A 75 0.68 -2.73 -9.51
CA LYS A 75 -0.40 -2.46 -8.54
C LYS A 75 -1.59 -3.41 -8.67
N ALA A 76 -1.94 -3.82 -9.89
CA ALA A 76 -3.04 -4.75 -10.13
C ALA A 76 -2.71 -6.15 -9.62
N LEU A 77 -1.49 -6.65 -9.88
CA LEU A 77 -1.03 -7.97 -9.46
C LEU A 77 -1.10 -8.17 -7.94
N GLY A 78 -0.73 -7.16 -7.15
CA GLY A 78 -0.84 -7.21 -5.68
C GLY A 78 -2.29 -7.41 -5.17
N LYS A 79 -3.30 -7.04 -5.96
CA LYS A 79 -4.72 -7.19 -5.58
C LYS A 79 -5.31 -8.56 -5.94
N LEU A 80 -4.61 -9.35 -6.75
CA LEU A 80 -5.08 -10.66 -7.21
C LEU A 80 -4.81 -11.78 -6.20
N ASP A 81 -3.93 -11.54 -5.22
CA ASP A 81 -3.61 -12.50 -4.14
C ASP A 81 -3.09 -13.84 -4.70
N ASN A 82 -2.18 -13.76 -5.67
CA ASN A 82 -1.56 -14.92 -6.31
C ASN A 82 -0.05 -14.98 -6.03
N PRO A 83 0.45 -15.98 -5.28
CA PRO A 83 1.87 -16.10 -4.94
C PRO A 83 2.84 -16.23 -6.14
N ALA A 84 2.35 -16.58 -7.33
CA ALA A 84 3.16 -16.65 -8.55
C ALA A 84 3.68 -15.27 -9.00
N VAL A 85 3.07 -14.18 -8.54
CA VAL A 85 3.45 -12.80 -8.92
C VAL A 85 4.58 -12.23 -8.08
N VAL A 86 4.99 -12.93 -7.02
CA VAL A 86 5.99 -12.43 -6.07
C VAL A 86 7.36 -12.21 -6.73
N GLU A 87 7.90 -13.19 -7.47
CA GLU A 87 9.19 -13.02 -8.17
C GLU A 87 9.12 -11.91 -9.24
N PRO A 88 8.09 -11.85 -10.11
CA PRO A 88 7.93 -10.71 -11.01
C PRO A 88 7.90 -9.34 -10.32
N LEU A 89 7.22 -9.23 -9.17
CA LEU A 89 7.16 -7.98 -8.40
C LEU A 89 8.50 -7.67 -7.72
N ILE A 90 9.26 -8.67 -7.27
CA ILE A 90 10.63 -8.49 -6.77
C ILE A 90 11.51 -7.88 -7.87
N CYS A 91 11.45 -8.39 -9.11
CA CYS A 91 12.19 -7.80 -10.23
C CYS A 91 11.78 -6.34 -10.49
N CYS A 92 10.52 -5.96 -10.24
CA CYS A 92 10.08 -4.57 -10.38
C CYS A 92 10.68 -3.61 -9.34
N LEU A 93 11.24 -4.11 -8.22
CA LEU A 93 11.98 -3.29 -7.26
C LEU A 93 13.28 -2.74 -7.84
N GLU A 94 13.81 -3.33 -8.91
CA GLU A 94 15.01 -2.87 -9.62
C GLU A 94 14.70 -1.89 -10.76
N SER A 95 13.43 -1.58 -11.00
CA SER A 95 13.02 -0.68 -12.09
C SER A 95 13.63 0.72 -11.95
N GLU A 96 14.02 1.34 -13.07
CA GLU A 96 14.47 2.74 -13.10
C GLU A 96 13.36 3.72 -12.70
N ASP A 97 12.10 3.36 -12.95
CA ASP A 97 10.94 4.17 -12.60
C ASP A 97 10.54 3.99 -11.13
N TYR A 98 10.68 5.08 -10.36
CA TYR A 98 10.32 5.15 -8.95
C TYR A 98 8.91 4.61 -8.66
N TYR A 99 7.94 4.96 -9.50
CA TYR A 99 6.55 4.59 -9.24
C TYR A 99 6.25 3.11 -9.54
N VAL A 100 7.10 2.46 -10.36
CA VAL A 100 7.06 1.00 -10.53
C VAL A 100 7.59 0.33 -9.26
N ARG A 101 8.72 0.81 -8.72
CA ARG A 101 9.27 0.31 -7.45
C ARG A 101 8.27 0.48 -6.30
N GLU A 102 7.61 1.64 -6.22
CA GLU A 102 6.59 1.92 -5.21
C GLU A 102 5.39 0.98 -5.33
N SER A 103 4.87 0.81 -6.55
CA SER A 103 3.73 -0.10 -6.80
C SER A 103 4.08 -1.56 -6.49
N ALA A 104 5.33 -1.96 -6.75
CA ALA A 104 5.83 -3.27 -6.42
C ALA A 104 5.94 -3.49 -4.90
N ALA A 105 6.56 -2.55 -4.16
CA ALA A 105 6.67 -2.63 -2.71
C ALA A 105 5.29 -2.70 -2.03
N GLN A 106 4.34 -1.84 -2.43
CA GLN A 106 2.94 -1.88 -1.96
C GLN A 106 2.26 -3.23 -2.27
N SER A 107 2.54 -3.81 -3.43
CA SER A 107 1.95 -5.10 -3.81
C SER A 107 2.55 -6.25 -3.01
N LEU A 108 3.85 -6.19 -2.72
CA LEU A 108 4.52 -7.18 -1.86
C LEU A 108 4.06 -7.08 -0.41
N GLU A 109 3.75 -5.88 0.10
CA GLU A 109 3.09 -5.68 1.39
C GLU A 109 1.75 -6.44 1.46
N LEU A 110 0.92 -6.32 0.42
CA LEU A 110 -0.38 -7.00 0.36
C LEU A 110 -0.25 -8.53 0.33
N LEU A 111 0.75 -9.05 -0.39
CA LEU A 111 0.97 -10.48 -0.56
C LEU A 111 1.61 -11.14 0.67
N LYS A 112 2.33 -10.37 1.50
CA LYS A 112 2.99 -10.84 2.73
C LYS A 112 3.93 -12.04 2.54
N ASP A 113 4.48 -12.23 1.35
CA ASP A 113 5.38 -13.35 1.04
C ASP A 113 6.82 -13.03 1.48
N LYS A 114 7.40 -13.91 2.30
CA LYS A 114 8.73 -13.73 2.90
C LYS A 114 9.88 -13.69 1.89
N ARG A 115 9.67 -14.16 0.65
CA ARG A 115 10.68 -14.05 -0.42
C ARG A 115 11.05 -12.59 -0.72
N ALA A 116 10.17 -11.64 -0.44
CA ALA A 116 10.42 -10.23 -0.65
C ALA A 116 11.30 -9.56 0.42
N ILE A 117 11.62 -10.23 1.54
CA ILE A 117 12.34 -9.58 2.65
C ILE A 117 13.73 -9.10 2.23
N ALA A 118 14.55 -9.98 1.65
CA ALA A 118 15.92 -9.61 1.28
C ALA A 118 15.96 -8.48 0.22
N PRO A 119 15.19 -8.55 -0.89
CA PRO A 119 15.11 -7.44 -1.85
C PRO A 119 14.63 -6.12 -1.24
N LEU A 120 13.61 -6.12 -0.39
CA LEU A 120 13.11 -4.91 0.26
C LEU A 120 14.13 -4.31 1.23
N ARG A 121 14.87 -5.15 1.98
CA ARG A 121 15.95 -4.68 2.85
C ARG A 121 17.08 -4.02 2.07
N GLU A 122 17.44 -4.58 0.91
CA GLU A 122 18.47 -3.98 0.05
C GLU A 122 18.12 -2.55 -0.39
N MET A 123 16.83 -2.26 -0.60
CA MET A 123 16.38 -0.91 -0.92
C MET A 123 16.55 0.11 0.22
N LEU A 124 16.79 -0.33 1.46
CA LEU A 124 17.14 0.53 2.60
C LEU A 124 18.65 0.75 2.74
N ALA A 125 19.48 0.22 1.82
CA ALA A 125 20.93 0.38 1.88
C ALA A 125 21.35 1.85 1.91
N GLY A 126 22.35 2.16 2.75
CA GLY A 126 22.79 3.52 3.05
C GLY A 126 21.94 4.26 4.09
N GLY A 127 20.88 3.62 4.61
CA GLY A 127 20.11 4.10 5.75
C GLY A 127 19.46 5.46 5.53
N VAL A 128 19.26 6.19 6.62
CA VAL A 128 18.66 7.53 6.61
C VAL A 128 19.45 8.54 5.78
N GLU A 129 20.78 8.40 5.71
CA GLU A 129 21.64 9.30 4.94
C GLU A 129 21.40 9.18 3.43
N ALA A 130 21.10 7.98 2.93
CA ALA A 130 20.74 7.76 1.54
C ALA A 130 19.29 8.17 1.21
N ALA A 131 18.45 8.37 2.23
CA ALA A 131 17.03 8.70 2.09
C ALA A 131 16.78 10.17 1.73
N VAL A 132 17.34 10.59 0.59
CA VAL A 132 17.25 11.98 0.10
C VAL A 132 16.26 12.12 -1.06
N LEU A 133 15.77 13.34 -1.27
CA LEU A 133 14.97 13.67 -2.44
C LEU A 133 15.78 13.47 -3.72
N LYS A 134 15.16 12.87 -4.73
CA LYS A 134 15.75 12.78 -6.06
C LYS A 134 15.74 14.17 -6.69
N GLU A 135 16.90 14.62 -7.18
CA GLU A 135 17.04 15.93 -7.81
C GLU A 135 16.00 16.16 -8.92
N GLY A 136 15.30 17.29 -8.85
CA GLY A 136 14.27 17.68 -9.82
C GLY A 136 12.97 16.85 -9.76
N LYS A 137 12.78 16.00 -8.76
CA LYS A 137 11.59 15.14 -8.62
C LYS A 137 10.89 15.35 -7.27
N PRO A 138 9.56 15.16 -7.20
CA PRO A 138 8.79 15.34 -5.97
C PRO A 138 8.82 14.10 -5.05
N HIS A 139 9.84 13.24 -5.17
CA HIS A 139 9.93 11.96 -4.48
C HIS A 139 11.38 11.65 -4.08
N PHE A 140 11.54 10.73 -3.14
CA PHE A 140 12.85 10.24 -2.69
C PHE A 140 13.53 9.38 -3.76
N VAL A 141 14.79 9.04 -3.54
CA VAL A 141 15.50 8.06 -4.37
C VAL A 141 14.88 6.66 -4.31
N GLN A 142 14.24 6.30 -3.19
CA GLN A 142 13.47 5.07 -3.01
C GLN A 142 12.11 5.33 -2.35
N PRO A 143 11.10 4.46 -2.57
CA PRO A 143 9.79 4.58 -1.93
C PRO A 143 9.84 4.08 -0.47
N TYR A 144 10.57 4.81 0.39
CA TYR A 144 10.86 4.39 1.77
C TYR A 144 9.61 4.07 2.60
N GLU A 145 8.53 4.85 2.45
CA GLU A 145 7.25 4.58 3.12
C GLU A 145 6.76 3.15 2.80
N ALA A 146 6.59 2.83 1.52
CA ALA A 146 6.12 1.52 1.07
C ALA A 146 7.08 0.37 1.43
N ILE A 147 8.39 0.61 1.43
CA ILE A 147 9.40 -0.42 1.78
C ILE A 147 9.29 -0.78 3.26
N LEU A 148 9.25 0.23 4.14
CA LEU A 148 9.15 0.04 5.59
C LEU A 148 7.82 -0.64 5.95
N GLU A 149 6.73 -0.18 5.37
CA GLU A 149 5.38 -0.77 5.46
C GLU A 149 5.37 -2.25 5.07
N ALA A 150 5.97 -2.59 3.91
CA ALA A 150 6.07 -3.96 3.44
C ALA A 150 6.89 -4.85 4.39
N LEU A 151 8.05 -4.39 4.83
CA LEU A 151 8.90 -5.16 5.75
C LEU A 151 8.20 -5.45 7.09
N GLY A 152 7.46 -4.47 7.62
CA GLY A 152 6.61 -4.65 8.80
C GLY A 152 5.51 -5.68 8.56
N ALA A 153 4.75 -5.55 7.47
CA ALA A 153 3.63 -6.43 7.15
C ALA A 153 4.03 -7.88 6.84
N ILE A 154 5.21 -8.10 6.26
CA ILE A 154 5.78 -9.42 5.94
C ILE A 154 6.39 -10.10 7.17
N GLY A 155 6.64 -9.35 8.25
CA GLY A 155 7.26 -9.88 9.47
C GLY A 155 8.77 -10.05 9.35
N ALA A 156 9.46 -9.12 8.69
CA ALA A 156 10.91 -9.10 8.51
C ALA A 156 11.65 -8.73 9.81
N VAL A 157 11.67 -9.62 10.80
CA VAL A 157 12.34 -9.41 12.08
C VAL A 157 13.84 -9.14 11.93
N GLU A 158 14.47 -9.67 10.88
CA GLU A 158 15.86 -9.44 10.54
C GLU A 158 16.17 -8.02 10.03
N ALA A 159 15.13 -7.20 9.74
CA ALA A 159 15.25 -5.82 9.28
C ALA A 159 15.08 -4.78 10.40
N ILE A 160 14.85 -5.22 11.66
CA ILE A 160 14.55 -4.32 12.78
C ILE A 160 15.65 -3.27 12.98
N ALA A 161 16.93 -3.65 12.84
CA ALA A 161 18.04 -2.74 13.06
C ALA A 161 18.01 -1.58 12.05
N GLU A 162 17.79 -1.89 10.77
CA GLU A 162 17.72 -0.92 9.69
C GLU A 162 16.47 -0.05 9.79
N ILE A 163 15.30 -0.65 10.05
CA ILE A 163 14.02 0.08 10.20
C ILE A 163 14.10 1.08 11.35
N LYS A 164 14.76 0.71 12.46
CA LYS A 164 14.88 1.57 13.64
C LYS A 164 15.56 2.91 13.35
N GLU A 165 16.50 2.96 12.40
CA GLU A 165 17.14 4.22 12.02
C GLU A 165 16.14 5.23 11.45
N PHE A 166 15.14 4.75 10.69
CA PHE A 166 14.13 5.59 10.04
C PHE A 166 13.12 6.22 11.00
N LEU A 167 13.10 5.81 12.28
CA LEU A 167 12.36 6.52 13.33
C LEU A 167 12.83 7.98 13.52
N GLY A 168 14.09 8.26 13.19
CA GLY A 168 14.68 9.60 13.24
C GLY A 168 14.59 10.40 11.94
N HIS A 169 13.94 9.87 10.90
CA HIS A 169 13.91 10.49 9.57
C HIS A 169 13.19 11.86 9.58
N GLY A 170 13.69 12.85 8.81
CA GLY A 170 13.14 14.21 8.81
C GLY A 170 11.68 14.30 8.32
N THR A 171 11.29 13.43 7.40
CA THR A 171 9.93 13.33 6.87
C THR A 171 9.03 12.45 7.74
N GLU A 172 7.89 13.00 8.16
CA GLU A 172 7.01 12.39 9.15
C GLU A 172 6.36 11.10 8.66
N LYS A 173 5.96 11.04 7.39
CA LYS A 173 5.38 9.82 6.81
C LYS A 173 6.36 8.65 6.82
N ILE A 174 7.65 8.90 6.55
CA ILE A 174 8.69 7.87 6.66
C ILE A 174 8.85 7.42 8.12
N ARG A 175 8.78 8.35 9.09
CA ARG A 175 8.77 7.98 10.51
C ARG A 175 7.54 7.14 10.86
N TYR A 176 6.36 7.47 10.34
CA TYR A 176 5.13 6.73 10.63
C TYR A 176 5.18 5.31 10.06
N ALA A 177 5.66 5.16 8.83
CA ALA A 177 5.92 3.84 8.23
C ALA A 177 6.92 3.02 9.08
N ALA A 178 7.99 3.65 9.59
CA ALA A 178 8.93 2.99 10.50
C ALA A 178 8.27 2.62 11.84
N LEU A 179 7.47 3.50 12.45
CA LEU A 179 6.73 3.22 13.70
C LEU A 179 5.77 2.04 13.50
N ARG A 180 5.02 2.04 12.40
CA ARG A 180 4.12 0.95 12.01
C ARG A 180 4.89 -0.37 11.94
N ALA A 181 5.98 -0.40 11.18
CA ALA A 181 6.79 -1.60 11.01
C ALA A 181 7.40 -2.07 12.34
N MET A 182 7.95 -1.16 13.14
CA MET A 182 8.50 -1.48 14.45
C MET A 182 7.46 -2.09 15.38
N TYR A 183 6.23 -1.56 15.43
CA TYR A 183 5.16 -2.18 16.21
C TYR A 183 4.84 -3.60 15.71
N GLN A 184 4.67 -3.77 14.39
CA GLN A 184 4.35 -5.09 13.81
C GLN A 184 5.43 -6.15 14.09
N LEU A 185 6.70 -5.73 14.17
CA LEU A 185 7.84 -6.62 14.37
C LEU A 185 8.19 -6.88 15.84
N THR A 186 7.87 -5.95 16.75
CA THR A 186 8.30 -6.01 18.16
C THR A 186 7.15 -6.15 19.15
N GLY A 187 5.95 -5.72 18.80
CA GLY A 187 4.81 -5.61 19.71
C GLY A 187 4.96 -4.53 20.78
N GLU A 188 5.99 -3.67 20.71
CA GLU A 188 6.21 -2.63 21.71
C GLU A 188 5.20 -1.47 21.55
N ALA A 189 4.34 -1.31 22.55
CA ALA A 189 3.25 -0.32 22.54
C ALA A 189 3.72 1.12 22.26
N MET A 190 4.95 1.49 22.66
CA MET A 190 5.47 2.85 22.47
C MET A 190 5.50 3.31 21.01
N TYR A 191 5.58 2.38 20.05
CA TYR A 191 5.53 2.71 18.62
C TYR A 191 4.10 3.05 18.18
N ALA A 192 3.11 2.31 18.67
CA ALA A 192 1.70 2.60 18.41
C ALA A 192 1.22 3.87 19.12
N GLU A 193 1.70 4.14 20.35
CA GLU A 193 1.39 5.38 21.08
C GLU A 193 1.89 6.63 20.35
N GLN A 194 3.04 6.54 19.66
CA GLN A 194 3.51 7.64 18.82
C GLN A 194 2.62 7.86 17.59
N LEU A 195 2.08 6.78 16.99
CA LEU A 195 1.08 6.89 15.91
C LEU A 195 -0.26 7.44 16.41
N ILE A 196 -0.67 7.16 17.66
CA ILE A 196 -1.82 7.83 18.29
C ILE A 196 -1.56 9.33 18.38
N GLY A 197 -0.38 9.75 18.82
CA GLY A 197 0.02 11.16 18.83
C GLY A 197 -0.09 11.82 17.45
N ALA A 198 0.27 11.10 16.38
CA ALA A 198 0.18 11.57 15.00
C ALA A 198 -1.26 11.85 14.51
N LEU A 199 -2.29 11.27 15.15
CA LEU A 199 -3.69 11.61 14.87
C LEU A 199 -4.06 13.05 15.26
N GLY A 200 -3.24 13.71 16.08
CA GLY A 200 -3.36 15.13 16.42
C GLY A 200 -2.58 16.06 15.48
N GLY A 201 -1.92 15.54 14.44
CA GLY A 201 -1.02 16.30 13.57
C GLY A 201 -1.71 17.42 12.75
N ASP A 202 -0.90 18.40 12.36
CA ASP A 202 -1.35 19.67 11.76
C ASP A 202 -2.07 19.49 10.42
N THR A 203 -1.64 18.52 9.61
CA THR A 203 -2.19 18.31 8.26
C THR A 203 -3.13 17.11 8.20
N LEU A 204 -4.18 17.24 7.40
CA LEU A 204 -5.12 16.15 7.14
C LEU A 204 -4.40 14.93 6.58
N GLN A 205 -3.41 15.12 5.71
CA GLN A 205 -2.64 14.05 5.08
C GLN A 205 -1.87 13.20 6.11
N LEU A 206 -1.31 13.81 7.15
CA LEU A 206 -0.60 13.08 8.20
C LEU A 206 -1.56 12.30 9.09
N ARG A 207 -2.70 12.89 9.44
CA ARG A 207 -3.74 12.17 10.20
C ARG A 207 -4.29 10.97 9.42
N ARG A 208 -4.48 11.12 8.10
CA ARG A 208 -4.85 9.99 7.22
C ARG A 208 -3.78 8.89 7.21
N SER A 209 -2.49 9.25 7.16
CA SER A 209 -1.40 8.28 7.25
C SER A 209 -1.46 7.50 8.57
N ALA A 210 -1.51 8.21 9.70
CA ALA A 210 -1.59 7.61 11.02
C ALA A 210 -2.84 6.72 11.20
N LEU A 211 -3.99 7.12 10.64
CA LEU A 211 -5.19 6.28 10.61
C LEU A 211 -4.95 4.96 9.89
N MET A 212 -4.34 4.99 8.71
CA MET A 212 -4.04 3.78 7.94
C MET A 212 -3.06 2.89 8.69
N ASP A 213 -2.01 3.46 9.26
CA ASP A 213 -0.99 2.74 10.02
C ASP A 213 -1.58 2.07 11.28
N LEU A 214 -2.37 2.81 12.07
CA LEU A 214 -3.03 2.28 13.27
C LEU A 214 -4.02 1.15 12.96
N GLY A 215 -4.74 1.27 11.84
CA GLY A 215 -5.61 0.21 11.36
C GLY A 215 -4.83 -1.02 10.95
N ALA A 216 -3.72 -0.83 10.23
CA ALA A 216 -2.88 -1.91 9.73
C ALA A 216 -2.12 -2.66 10.84
N ILE A 217 -1.77 -1.99 11.93
CA ILE A 217 -1.19 -2.65 13.12
C ILE A 217 -2.26 -3.24 14.05
N GLY A 218 -3.50 -2.78 13.94
CA GLY A 218 -4.64 -3.27 14.71
C GLY A 218 -4.50 -3.06 16.23
N TYR A 219 -3.97 -1.90 16.65
CA TYR A 219 -3.73 -1.58 18.06
C TYR A 219 -5.03 -1.11 18.75
N VAL A 220 -5.63 -1.99 19.56
CA VAL A 220 -6.93 -1.75 20.23
C VAL A 220 -7.00 -0.45 21.04
N PRO A 221 -5.97 -0.07 21.84
CA PRO A 221 -6.02 1.17 22.61
C PRO A 221 -6.13 2.45 21.76
N ALA A 222 -5.81 2.41 20.46
CA ALA A 222 -5.96 3.56 19.56
C ALA A 222 -7.42 3.86 19.17
N ALA A 223 -8.36 2.94 19.39
CA ALA A 223 -9.72 3.04 18.86
C ALA A 223 -10.46 4.35 19.22
N PRO A 224 -10.39 4.87 20.47
CA PRO A 224 -11.01 6.16 20.79
C PRO A 224 -10.40 7.33 20.00
N ALA A 225 -9.07 7.39 19.92
CA ALA A 225 -8.38 8.45 19.18
C ALA A 225 -8.67 8.39 17.67
N ILE A 226 -8.78 7.18 17.11
CA ILE A 226 -9.20 6.95 15.71
C ILE A 226 -10.61 7.52 15.47
N ALA A 227 -11.56 7.27 16.37
CA ALA A 227 -12.92 7.76 16.23
C ALA A 227 -13.00 9.30 16.32
N GLU A 228 -12.20 9.90 17.20
CA GLU A 228 -12.24 11.34 17.50
C GLU A 228 -11.43 12.22 16.54
N THR A 229 -10.40 11.69 15.87
CA THR A 229 -9.52 12.48 15.00
C THR A 229 -10.26 13.21 13.87
N LEU A 230 -9.76 14.37 13.44
CA LEU A 230 -10.38 15.16 12.37
C LEU A 230 -10.00 14.62 10.97
N ALA A 231 -10.74 13.62 10.50
CA ALA A 231 -10.60 13.01 9.17
C ALA A 231 -11.94 12.46 8.67
N GLU A 232 -11.97 11.96 7.44
CA GLU A 232 -13.16 11.33 6.86
C GLU A 232 -13.57 10.08 7.62
N ASN A 233 -14.87 9.94 7.92
CA ASN A 233 -15.40 8.74 8.59
C ASN A 233 -15.08 7.45 7.84
N SER A 234 -15.01 7.48 6.50
CA SER A 234 -14.62 6.31 5.70
C SER A 234 -13.23 5.78 6.06
N LEU A 235 -12.26 6.66 6.31
CA LEU A 235 -10.90 6.26 6.72
C LEU A 235 -10.85 5.81 8.18
N LYS A 236 -11.61 6.47 9.06
CA LYS A 236 -11.76 6.02 10.46
C LYS A 236 -12.35 4.62 10.52
N LEU A 237 -13.39 4.34 9.73
CA LEU A 237 -14.02 3.02 9.64
C LEU A 237 -13.07 1.95 9.09
N ILE A 238 -12.25 2.27 8.09
CA ILE A 238 -11.21 1.36 7.59
C ILE A 238 -10.19 1.06 8.70
N SER A 239 -9.77 2.09 9.45
CA SER A 239 -8.82 1.93 10.56
C SER A 239 -9.40 1.06 11.70
N LEU A 240 -10.61 1.40 12.18
CA LEU A 240 -11.32 0.62 13.21
C LEU A 240 -11.61 -0.81 12.76
N LYS A 241 -11.89 -1.03 11.47
CA LYS A 241 -12.03 -2.38 10.91
C LYS A 241 -10.74 -3.17 11.08
N GLY A 242 -9.59 -2.59 10.78
CA GLY A 242 -8.29 -3.26 10.99
C GLY A 242 -8.02 -3.58 12.47
N VAL A 243 -8.37 -2.67 13.38
CA VAL A 243 -8.33 -2.90 14.83
C VAL A 243 -9.24 -4.06 15.24
N MET A 244 -10.48 -4.09 14.74
CA MET A 244 -11.44 -5.17 15.00
C MET A 244 -10.95 -6.52 14.46
N GLU A 245 -10.43 -6.58 13.24
CA GLU A 245 -9.92 -7.81 12.64
C GLU A 245 -8.75 -8.38 13.44
N SER A 246 -7.84 -7.51 13.89
CA SER A 246 -6.75 -7.90 14.80
C SER A 246 -7.31 -8.43 16.13
N HIS A 247 -8.24 -7.71 16.76
CA HIS A 247 -8.85 -8.14 18.03
C HIS A 247 -9.52 -9.51 17.92
N LEU A 248 -10.35 -9.71 16.89
CA LEU A 248 -11.03 -10.98 16.65
C LEU A 248 -10.04 -12.12 16.38
N HIS A 249 -8.90 -11.85 15.73
CA HIS A 249 -7.86 -12.86 15.57
C HIS A 249 -7.29 -13.30 16.94
N HIS A 250 -7.05 -12.36 17.86
CA HIS A 250 -6.54 -12.66 19.21
C HIS A 250 -7.57 -13.39 20.09
N THR A 251 -8.86 -13.06 19.95
CA THR A 251 -9.95 -13.69 20.71
C THR A 251 -10.52 -14.95 20.04
N GLN A 252 -9.90 -15.43 18.95
CA GLN A 252 -10.38 -16.58 18.16
C GLN A 252 -11.82 -16.41 17.65
N GLY A 253 -12.19 -15.17 17.30
CA GLY A 253 -13.50 -14.79 16.77
C GLY A 253 -14.56 -14.52 17.84
N LEU A 254 -14.22 -14.58 19.13
CA LEU A 254 -15.15 -14.28 20.20
C LEU A 254 -15.31 -12.76 20.38
N LEU A 255 -16.56 -12.31 20.41
CA LEU A 255 -16.90 -10.92 20.71
C LEU A 255 -17.01 -10.75 22.23
N ASP A 256 -16.03 -10.07 22.80
CA ASP A 256 -15.98 -9.70 24.21
C ASP A 256 -16.33 -8.23 24.43
N THR A 257 -16.14 -7.73 25.65
CA THR A 257 -16.47 -6.34 26.00
C THR A 257 -15.70 -5.30 25.17
N GLU A 258 -14.46 -5.57 24.80
CA GLU A 258 -13.69 -4.67 23.93
C GLU A 258 -14.19 -4.74 22.47
N GLY A 259 -14.55 -5.93 21.99
CA GLY A 259 -15.23 -6.09 20.70
C GLY A 259 -16.53 -5.29 20.63
N ASP A 260 -17.39 -5.38 21.65
CA ASP A 260 -18.62 -4.58 21.75
C ASP A 260 -18.35 -3.08 21.74
N ARG A 261 -17.26 -2.64 22.39
CA ARG A 261 -16.85 -1.24 22.41
C ARG A 261 -16.40 -0.77 21.02
N LEU A 262 -15.62 -1.57 20.31
CA LEU A 262 -15.18 -1.27 18.95
C LEU A 262 -16.36 -1.14 17.98
N LEU A 263 -17.34 -2.06 18.06
CA LEU A 263 -18.56 -1.97 17.24
C LEU A 263 -19.33 -0.68 17.49
N LYS A 264 -19.52 -0.28 18.75
CA LYS A 264 -20.19 0.99 19.09
C LYS A 264 -19.46 2.21 18.52
N LEU A 265 -18.13 2.21 18.53
CA LEU A 265 -17.34 3.27 17.91
C LEU A 265 -17.54 3.29 16.39
N MET A 266 -17.54 2.14 15.73
CA MET A 266 -17.81 2.04 14.29
C MET A 266 -19.23 2.53 13.93
N ASP A 267 -20.24 2.11 14.69
CA ASP A 267 -21.64 2.52 14.49
C ASP A 267 -21.82 4.04 14.64
N SER A 268 -21.05 4.68 15.52
CA SER A 268 -21.12 6.13 15.72
C SER A 268 -20.62 6.97 14.52
N LEU A 269 -19.99 6.32 13.53
CA LEU A 269 -19.40 6.96 12.35
C LEU A 269 -20.21 6.76 11.06
N LEU A 270 -21.32 6.00 11.12
CA LEU A 270 -22.26 5.75 10.01
C LEU A 270 -23.32 6.85 9.90
#